data_AF-A0A2G5BBY3-F1
#
_entry.id   AF-A0A2G5BBY3-F1
#
_cell.length_a   1.000
_cell.length_b   1.000
_cell.length_c   1.000
_cell.angle_alpha   90.00
_cell.angle_beta   90.00
_cell.angle_gamma   90.00
#
_symmetry.space_group_name_H-M   'P 1'
#
loop_
_entity.id
_entity.type
_entity.pdbx_description
1 polymer ?
#
loop_
_entity_poly.entity_id
_entity_poly.type
_entity_poly.pdbx_seq_one_letter_code
_entity_poly.pdbx_strand_id
1 'polypeptide(L)'
;MVVERAQLEYALAHSIGLPGFTPVGHLTADLQLLQAPQDWVSVLDQASNASLQLDDSFEPITPVYVVAGGQGLGKSTFSRFLANRLINRYGCVFYMETDLGQSELAPPGALALTMLIDPLFGPPFTHVGQVEPYHAVYLGTTTPKNDPDRYALAIKRLSSIYREYVSSVRIARKQASGMTSETNVNNMDDMDEQVVPLLVNTQGWLKGLGLDLHYSLCQEVRPTNYIQFY
;
A
#
# COMPACT_ATOMS: atom_id res chain seq x y z
N MET A 1 28.64 -23.54 -23.33
CA MET A 1 27.20 -23.17 -23.18
C MET A 1 26.32 -24.24 -22.57
N VAL A 2 25.93 -25.35 -23.24
CA VAL A 2 24.96 -26.31 -22.64
C VAL A 2 25.56 -27.07 -21.42
N VAL A 3 26.83 -27.45 -21.50
CA VAL A 3 27.53 -28.19 -20.42
C VAL A 3 27.79 -27.32 -19.19
N GLU A 4 28.13 -26.03 -19.36
CA GLU A 4 28.32 -25.08 -18.25
C GLU A 4 27.00 -24.81 -17.50
N ARG A 5 25.87 -24.80 -18.21
CA ARG A 5 24.56 -24.50 -17.62
C ARG A 5 24.08 -25.59 -16.68
N ALA A 6 24.23 -26.86 -17.07
CA ALA A 6 23.89 -28.01 -16.24
C ALA A 6 24.76 -28.08 -14.98
N GLN A 7 26.04 -27.69 -15.07
CA GLN A 7 26.93 -27.61 -13.90
C GLN A 7 26.49 -26.51 -12.92
N LEU A 8 26.04 -25.36 -13.43
CA LEU A 8 25.51 -24.25 -12.63
C LEU A 8 24.20 -24.62 -11.90
N GLU A 9 23.26 -25.25 -12.60
CA GLU A 9 21.99 -25.71 -12.01
C GLU A 9 22.21 -26.79 -10.94
N TYR A 10 23.13 -27.73 -11.19
CA TYR A 10 23.51 -28.77 -10.21
C TYR A 10 24.19 -28.18 -8.97
N ALA A 11 25.08 -27.21 -9.15
CA ALA A 11 25.76 -26.51 -8.06
C ALA A 11 24.78 -25.69 -7.21
N LEU A 12 23.84 -24.98 -7.84
CA LEU A 12 22.78 -24.24 -7.13
C LEU A 12 21.87 -25.18 -6.34
N ALA A 13 21.42 -26.28 -6.94
CA ALA A 13 20.60 -27.28 -6.24
C ALA A 13 21.31 -27.88 -5.02
N HIS A 14 22.60 -28.21 -5.15
CA HIS A 14 23.40 -28.73 -4.04
C HIS A 14 23.67 -27.68 -2.95
N SER A 15 23.87 -26.42 -3.31
CA SER A 15 24.15 -25.34 -2.35
C SER A 15 22.95 -25.03 -1.44
N ILE A 16 21.72 -25.22 -1.94
CA ILE A 16 20.48 -24.97 -1.20
C ILE A 16 20.13 -26.16 -0.28
N GLY A 17 20.65 -27.36 -0.57
CA GLY A 17 20.54 -28.53 0.31
C GLY A 17 19.12 -29.09 0.48
N LEU A 18 18.16 -28.70 -0.37
CA LEU A 18 16.78 -29.18 -0.32
C LEU A 18 16.61 -30.41 -1.26
N PRO A 19 16.32 -31.62 -0.74
CA PRO A 19 16.13 -32.81 -1.56
C PRO A 19 14.99 -32.63 -2.56
N GLY A 20 15.26 -32.89 -3.84
CA GLY A 20 14.27 -32.74 -4.92
C GLY A 20 14.09 -31.31 -5.45
N PHE A 21 14.81 -30.32 -4.90
CA PHE A 21 14.81 -28.96 -5.43
C PHE A 21 15.66 -28.89 -6.70
N THR A 22 15.07 -28.45 -7.82
CA THR A 22 15.78 -28.14 -9.07
C THR A 22 15.46 -26.71 -9.47
N PRO A 23 16.42 -25.78 -9.46
CA PRO A 23 16.19 -24.41 -9.89
C PRO A 23 15.90 -24.39 -11.39
N VAL A 24 14.82 -23.72 -11.79
CA VAL A 24 14.49 -23.53 -13.21
C VAL A 24 15.29 -22.34 -13.74
N GLY A 25 16.40 -22.62 -14.43
CA GLY A 25 17.31 -21.59 -14.95
C GLY A 25 16.86 -20.93 -16.26
N HIS A 26 15.62 -21.14 -16.69
CA HIS A 26 15.06 -20.63 -17.93
C HIS A 26 13.58 -20.23 -17.75
N LEU A 27 13.10 -19.28 -18.55
CA LEU A 27 11.67 -18.96 -18.59
C LEU A 27 10.92 -20.15 -19.19
N THR A 28 10.01 -20.74 -18.43
CA THR A 28 9.00 -21.67 -18.94
C THR A 28 7.76 -20.87 -19.36
N ALA A 29 6.93 -21.42 -20.24
CA ALA A 29 5.70 -20.74 -20.69
C ALA A 29 4.76 -20.35 -19.52
N ASP A 30 4.86 -21.11 -18.42
CA ASP A 30 4.02 -20.97 -17.23
C ASP A 30 4.65 -20.02 -16.18
N LEU A 31 5.90 -19.56 -16.40
CA LEU A 31 6.61 -18.67 -15.50
C LEU A 31 6.53 -17.23 -15.99
N GLN A 32 5.62 -16.45 -15.41
CA GLN A 32 5.64 -14.99 -15.58
C GLN A 32 6.57 -14.37 -14.53
N LEU A 33 7.72 -13.87 -14.98
CA LEU A 33 8.59 -13.07 -14.13
C LEU A 33 7.89 -11.74 -13.81
N LEU A 34 7.76 -11.44 -12.52
CA LEU A 34 7.27 -10.14 -12.08
C LEU A 34 8.30 -9.07 -12.42
N GLN A 35 8.03 -8.27 -13.45
CA GLN A 35 8.85 -7.14 -13.85
C GLN A 35 8.05 -5.84 -13.69
N ALA A 36 8.58 -4.91 -12.90
CA ALA A 36 8.02 -3.57 -12.80
C ALA A 36 8.45 -2.76 -14.04
N PRO A 37 7.52 -2.15 -14.80
CA PRO A 37 7.85 -1.17 -15.83
C PRO A 37 8.72 -0.04 -15.27
N GLN A 38 9.59 0.55 -16.09
CA GLN A 38 10.47 1.64 -15.67
C GLN A 38 9.69 2.85 -15.12
N ASP A 39 8.54 3.15 -15.72
CA ASP A 39 7.67 4.23 -15.24
C ASP A 39 7.14 3.95 -13.83
N TRP A 40 6.85 2.69 -13.50
CA TRP A 40 6.45 2.33 -12.14
C TRP A 40 7.61 2.53 -11.17
N VAL A 41 8.82 2.08 -11.54
CA VAL A 41 10.03 2.25 -10.71
C VAL A 41 10.29 3.72 -10.44
N SER A 42 10.19 4.58 -11.47
CA SER A 42 10.36 6.03 -11.31
C SER A 42 9.35 6.63 -10.33
N VAL A 43 8.06 6.26 -10.43
CA VAL A 43 7.03 6.76 -9.51
C VAL A 43 7.24 6.21 -8.09
N LEU A 44 7.63 4.94 -7.95
CA LEU A 44 7.94 4.34 -6.64
C LEU A 44 9.13 5.04 -5.98
N ASP A 45 10.19 5.33 -6.74
CA ASP A 45 11.37 6.05 -6.23
C ASP A 45 11.02 7.49 -5.86
N GLN A 46 10.18 8.18 -6.64
CA GLN A 46 9.68 9.50 -6.29
C GLN A 46 8.88 9.48 -4.98
N ALA A 47 7.97 8.52 -4.81
CA ALA A 47 7.17 8.40 -3.60
C ALA A 47 8.03 8.02 -2.37
N SER A 48 9.00 7.10 -2.53
CA SER A 48 9.85 6.66 -1.43
C SER A 48 10.93 7.66 -1.07
N ASN A 49 11.34 8.55 -1.97
CA ASN A 49 12.44 9.50 -1.74
C ASN A 49 11.96 10.96 -1.67
N ALA A 50 10.65 11.23 -1.74
CA ALA A 50 10.11 12.58 -1.63
C ALA A 50 10.52 13.25 -0.32
N SER A 51 10.95 14.50 -0.38
CA SER A 51 11.20 15.28 0.85
C SER A 51 9.91 15.44 1.64
N LEU A 52 10.00 15.33 2.98
CA LEU A 52 8.88 15.60 3.85
C LEU A 52 8.35 17.02 3.63
N GLN A 53 7.06 17.14 3.38
CA GLN A 53 6.39 18.42 3.28
C GLN A 53 5.95 18.88 4.68
N LEU A 54 6.04 20.18 4.93
CA LEU A 54 5.60 20.80 6.18
C LEU A 54 4.41 21.72 5.92
N ASP A 55 3.51 21.83 6.89
CA ASP A 55 2.44 22.83 6.86
C ASP A 55 2.91 24.21 7.37
N ASP A 56 2.00 25.19 7.40
CA ASP A 56 2.29 26.56 7.87
C ASP A 56 2.72 26.62 9.35
N SER A 57 2.49 25.54 10.11
CA SER A 57 2.93 25.39 11.50
C SER A 57 4.24 24.60 11.61
N PHE A 58 4.93 24.35 10.49
CA PHE A 58 6.14 23.54 10.39
C PHE A 58 5.95 22.08 10.83
N GLU A 59 4.71 21.56 10.78
CA GLU A 59 4.42 20.18 11.12
C GLU A 59 4.46 19.28 9.87
N PRO A 60 4.96 18.04 9.97
CA PRO A 60 4.96 17.11 8.85
C PRO A 60 3.55 16.82 8.32
N ILE A 61 3.37 17.04 7.01
CA ILE A 61 2.20 16.63 6.27
C ILE A 61 2.31 15.15 5.98
N THR A 62 1.34 14.38 6.49
CA THR A 62 1.29 12.94 6.29
C THR A 62 0.90 12.62 4.83
N PRO A 63 1.72 11.87 4.07
CA PRO A 63 1.40 11.53 2.70
C PRO A 63 0.16 10.63 2.59
N VAL A 64 -0.70 10.95 1.63
CA VAL A 64 -1.88 10.15 1.26
C VAL A 64 -1.80 9.83 -0.23
N TYR A 65 -1.58 8.55 -0.54
CA TYR A 65 -1.49 8.03 -1.88
C TYR A 65 -2.80 7.36 -2.30
N VAL A 66 -3.35 7.76 -3.44
CA VAL A 66 -4.48 7.07 -4.09
C VAL A 66 -3.98 6.43 -5.37
N VAL A 67 -4.16 5.11 -5.50
CA VAL A 67 -3.84 4.36 -6.72
C VAL A 67 -5.13 4.05 -7.46
N ALA A 68 -5.28 4.61 -8.66
CA ALA A 68 -6.49 4.57 -9.47
C ALA A 68 -6.26 4.05 -10.89
N GLY A 69 -7.29 3.49 -11.51
CA GLY A 69 -7.26 3.00 -12.90
C GLY A 69 -8.18 1.81 -13.14
N GLY A 70 -8.31 1.38 -14.39
CA GLY A 70 -9.15 0.25 -14.80
C GLY A 70 -8.78 -1.09 -14.14
N GLN A 71 -9.68 -2.06 -14.21
CA GLN A 71 -9.41 -3.44 -13.79
C GLN A 71 -8.28 -4.04 -14.62
N GLY A 72 -7.41 -4.85 -13.99
CA GLY A 72 -6.32 -5.56 -14.70
C GLY A 72 -5.10 -4.70 -15.09
N LEU A 73 -5.07 -3.39 -14.80
CA LEU A 73 -3.93 -2.53 -15.16
C LEU A 73 -2.72 -2.65 -14.22
N GLY A 74 -2.75 -3.54 -13.23
CA GLY A 74 -1.63 -3.76 -12.31
C GLY A 74 -1.62 -2.92 -11.03
N LYS A 75 -2.72 -2.21 -10.73
CA LYS A 75 -2.88 -1.36 -9.53
C LYS A 75 -2.48 -2.05 -8.23
N SER A 76 -3.07 -3.20 -7.90
CA SER A 76 -2.76 -3.92 -6.65
C SER A 76 -1.30 -4.36 -6.58
N THR A 77 -0.70 -4.72 -7.72
CA THR A 77 0.74 -5.03 -7.78
C THR A 77 1.60 -3.80 -7.49
N PHE A 78 1.25 -2.67 -8.07
CA PHE A 78 1.92 -1.40 -7.78
C PHE A 78 1.71 -0.97 -6.32
N SER A 79 0.49 -1.08 -5.80
CA SER A 79 0.15 -0.79 -4.40
C SER A 79 0.97 -1.63 -3.43
N ARG A 80 1.22 -2.91 -3.71
CA ARG A 80 2.15 -3.75 -2.93
C ARG A 80 3.57 -3.21 -2.94
N PHE A 81 4.11 -2.87 -4.11
CA PHE A 81 5.45 -2.30 -4.20
C PHE A 81 5.55 -0.99 -3.44
N LEU A 82 4.55 -0.12 -3.58
CA LEU A 82 4.51 1.16 -2.88
C LEU A 82 4.39 0.95 -1.36
N ALA A 83 3.51 0.06 -0.90
CA ALA A 83 3.39 -0.29 0.52
C ALA A 83 4.75 -0.73 1.10
N ASN A 84 5.44 -1.64 0.42
CA ASN A 84 6.75 -2.13 0.88
C ASN A 84 7.81 -1.02 0.91
N ARG A 85 7.82 -0.11 -0.07
CA ARG A 85 8.71 1.06 -0.06
C ARG A 85 8.38 2.04 1.06
N LEU A 86 7.09 2.26 1.35
CA LEU A 86 6.65 3.12 2.45
C LEU A 86 6.96 2.50 3.81
N ILE A 87 6.76 1.19 3.99
CA ILE A 87 7.16 0.47 5.21
C ILE A 87 8.66 0.59 5.46
N ASN A 88 9.48 0.39 4.42
CA ASN A 88 10.94 0.55 4.54
C ASN A 88 11.38 1.96 4.95
N ARG A 89 10.57 2.99 4.67
CA ARG A 89 10.90 4.39 5.00
C ARG A 89 10.30 4.84 6.33
N TYR A 90 9.02 4.60 6.53
CA TYR A 90 8.22 5.13 7.64
C TYR A 90 8.01 4.10 8.76
N GLY A 91 8.51 2.87 8.61
CA GLY A 91 8.29 1.74 9.51
C GLY A 91 6.89 1.12 9.42
N CYS A 92 5.89 1.88 8.99
CA CYS A 92 4.54 1.39 8.76
C CYS A 92 3.77 2.21 7.72
N VAL A 93 2.65 1.66 7.25
CA VAL A 93 1.70 2.36 6.37
C VAL A 93 0.28 1.87 6.64
N PHE A 94 -0.68 2.78 6.67
CA PHE A 94 -2.09 2.37 6.60
C PHE A 94 -2.47 2.05 5.15
N TYR A 95 -3.00 0.85 4.93
CA TYR A 95 -3.53 0.40 3.67
C TYR A 95 -5.06 0.40 3.72
N MET A 96 -5.70 1.24 2.92
CA MET A 96 -7.14 1.30 2.78
C MET A 96 -7.57 0.57 1.51
N GLU A 97 -8.24 -0.56 1.68
CA GLU A 97 -8.82 -1.33 0.60
C GLU A 97 -10.25 -0.86 0.31
N THR A 98 -10.47 -0.38 -0.91
CA THR A 98 -11.78 0.09 -1.37
C THR A 98 -12.34 -0.75 -2.53
N ASP A 99 -11.64 -1.79 -2.99
CA ASP A 99 -12.17 -2.75 -3.96
C ASP A 99 -12.97 -3.89 -3.28
N LEU A 100 -14.30 -3.83 -3.39
CA LEU A 100 -15.18 -4.87 -2.86
C LEU A 100 -15.07 -6.22 -3.57
N GLY A 101 -14.60 -6.25 -4.81
CA GLY A 101 -14.58 -7.45 -5.64
C GLY A 101 -13.29 -8.23 -5.52
N GLN A 102 -12.15 -7.54 -5.65
CA GLN A 102 -10.82 -8.13 -5.68
C GLN A 102 -9.91 -7.48 -4.64
N SER A 103 -10.36 -7.53 -3.39
CA SER A 103 -9.59 -7.07 -2.24
C SER A 103 -8.34 -7.92 -2.01
N GLU A 104 -7.25 -7.27 -1.60
CA GLU A 104 -5.99 -7.92 -1.29
C GLU A 104 -5.88 -8.42 0.17
N LEU A 105 -6.34 -7.61 1.13
CA LEU A 105 -6.14 -7.85 2.57
C LEU A 105 -7.43 -8.22 3.32
N ALA A 106 -8.57 -8.05 2.68
CA ALA A 106 -9.90 -8.31 3.25
C ALA A 106 -10.68 -9.33 2.41
N PRO A 107 -11.66 -10.04 3.00
CA PRO A 107 -12.55 -10.89 2.22
C PRO A 107 -13.38 -10.06 1.21
N PRO A 108 -13.83 -10.65 0.09
CA PRO A 108 -14.73 -10.00 -0.84
C PRO A 108 -15.96 -9.42 -0.14
N GLY A 109 -16.34 -8.20 -0.54
CA GLY A 109 -17.45 -7.45 0.02
C GLY A 109 -17.17 -6.70 1.32
N ALA A 110 -15.92 -6.69 1.79
CA ALA A 110 -15.47 -5.82 2.86
C ALA A 110 -14.61 -4.67 2.33
N LEU A 111 -14.78 -3.49 2.94
CA LEU A 111 -13.78 -2.43 2.91
C LEU A 111 -12.95 -2.51 4.19
N ALA A 112 -11.65 -2.24 4.10
CA ALA A 112 -10.77 -2.38 5.26
C ALA A 112 -9.73 -1.27 5.33
N LEU A 113 -9.35 -0.94 6.56
CA LEU A 113 -8.19 -0.13 6.90
C LEU A 113 -7.25 -1.01 7.72
N THR A 114 -6.08 -1.32 7.19
CA THR A 114 -5.11 -2.23 7.80
C THR A 114 -3.79 -1.49 8.01
N MET A 115 -3.20 -1.57 9.21
CA MET A 115 -1.85 -1.05 9.44
C MET A 115 -0.85 -2.14 9.06
N LEU A 116 -0.03 -1.87 8.05
CA LEU A 116 1.04 -2.76 7.62
C LEU A 116 2.35 -2.29 8.26
N ILE A 117 3.02 -3.21 8.96
CA ILE A 117 4.36 -3.02 9.54
C ILE A 117 5.40 -3.96 8.90
N ASP A 118 4.93 -5.03 8.26
CA ASP A 118 5.75 -6.00 7.56
C ASP A 118 5.50 -5.93 6.04
N PRO A 119 6.53 -6.08 5.20
CA PRO A 119 6.37 -6.09 3.75
C PRO A 119 5.43 -7.20 3.25
N LEU A 120 4.61 -6.87 2.26
CA LEU A 120 3.76 -7.82 1.54
C LEU A 120 4.58 -8.59 0.51
N PHE A 121 4.85 -9.86 0.79
CA PHE A 121 5.53 -10.78 -0.11
C PHE A 121 4.63 -11.94 -0.52
N GLY A 122 4.68 -12.25 -1.82
CA GLY A 122 3.93 -13.35 -2.42
C GLY A 122 2.73 -12.90 -3.24
N PRO A 123 1.95 -13.87 -3.74
CA PRO A 123 0.75 -13.62 -4.51
C PRO A 123 -0.41 -13.14 -3.59
N PRO A 124 -1.42 -12.41 -4.11
CA PRO A 124 -2.47 -11.81 -3.28
C PRO A 124 -3.20 -12.78 -2.33
N PHE A 125 -3.40 -14.03 -2.73
CA PHE A 125 -4.09 -15.04 -1.90
C PHE A 125 -3.31 -15.43 -0.65
N THR A 126 -2.01 -15.12 -0.56
CA THR A 126 -1.24 -15.37 0.67
C THR A 126 -1.45 -14.28 1.71
N HIS A 127 -1.95 -13.09 1.34
CA HIS A 127 -2.00 -11.92 2.23
C HIS A 127 -3.27 -11.86 3.09
N VAL A 128 -4.37 -12.45 2.64
CA VAL A 128 -5.66 -12.42 3.34
C VAL A 128 -5.53 -13.09 4.71
N GLY A 129 -5.86 -12.33 5.77
CA GLY A 129 -5.83 -12.83 7.15
C GLY A 129 -4.44 -12.90 7.77
N GLN A 130 -3.37 -12.45 7.09
CA GLN A 130 -2.04 -12.33 7.69
C GLN A 130 -1.99 -11.21 8.74
N VAL A 131 -2.74 -10.13 8.50
CA VAL A 131 -2.82 -8.98 9.39
C VAL A 131 -4.30 -8.71 9.71
N GLU A 132 -4.62 -8.56 10.98
CA GLU A 132 -5.96 -8.16 11.40
C GLU A 132 -6.22 -6.71 10.97
N PRO A 133 -7.33 -6.42 10.27
CA PRO A 133 -7.67 -5.05 9.92
C PRO A 133 -7.86 -4.20 11.17
N TYR A 134 -7.31 -2.98 11.16
CA TYR A 134 -7.55 -1.99 12.21
C TYR A 134 -9.03 -1.63 12.28
N HIS A 135 -9.68 -1.56 11.12
CA HIS A 135 -11.13 -1.53 11.01
C HIS A 135 -11.58 -2.13 9.69
N ALA A 136 -12.74 -2.79 9.67
CA ALA A 136 -13.35 -3.30 8.46
C ALA A 136 -14.87 -3.08 8.48
N VAL A 137 -15.44 -2.81 7.31
CA VAL A 137 -16.87 -2.63 7.10
C VAL A 137 -17.33 -3.62 6.05
N TYR A 138 -18.10 -4.63 6.46
CA TYR A 138 -18.67 -5.61 5.55
C TYR A 138 -19.99 -5.10 4.95
N LEU A 139 -20.04 -5.04 3.62
CA LEU A 139 -21.19 -4.56 2.86
C LEU A 139 -22.04 -5.70 2.28
N GLY A 140 -21.51 -6.92 2.20
CA GLY A 140 -22.24 -8.07 1.66
C GLY A 140 -22.46 -8.02 0.14
N THR A 141 -21.71 -7.19 -0.57
CA THR A 141 -21.75 -7.03 -2.03
C THR A 141 -20.34 -6.86 -2.58
N THR A 142 -20.04 -7.44 -3.74
CA THR A 142 -18.75 -7.31 -4.42
C THR A 142 -18.68 -6.11 -5.38
N THR A 143 -19.75 -5.31 -5.43
CA THR A 143 -19.82 -4.09 -6.23
C THR A 143 -20.51 -2.98 -5.44
N PRO A 144 -20.01 -1.74 -5.48
CA PRO A 144 -20.66 -0.63 -4.80
C PRO A 144 -21.94 -0.17 -5.51
N LYS A 145 -22.20 -0.64 -6.73
CA LYS A 145 -23.42 -0.31 -7.48
C LYS A 145 -24.70 -0.69 -6.71
N ASN A 146 -24.65 -1.73 -5.90
CA ASN A 146 -25.82 -2.25 -5.17
C ASN A 146 -26.25 -1.34 -4.02
N ASP A 147 -25.30 -0.64 -3.39
CA ASP A 147 -25.55 0.30 -2.29
C ASP A 147 -24.44 1.37 -2.26
N PRO A 148 -24.50 2.36 -3.16
CA PRO A 148 -23.46 3.38 -3.31
C PRO A 148 -23.30 4.24 -2.05
N ASP A 149 -24.41 4.53 -1.37
CA ASP A 149 -24.44 5.36 -0.17
C ASP A 149 -23.73 4.67 0.99
N ARG A 150 -24.01 3.37 1.21
CA ARG A 150 -23.34 2.60 2.26
C ARG A 150 -21.85 2.41 1.96
N TYR A 151 -21.48 2.26 0.68
CA TYR A 151 -20.08 2.25 0.28
C TYR A 151 -19.36 3.58 0.59
N ALA A 152 -19.97 4.71 0.23
CA ALA A 152 -19.42 6.03 0.54
C ALA A 152 -19.33 6.29 2.05
N LEU A 153 -20.35 5.90 2.81
CA LEU A 153 -20.36 6.01 4.28
C LEU A 153 -19.26 5.16 4.92
N ALA A 154 -19.02 3.95 4.40
CA ALA A 154 -17.95 3.09 4.86
C ALA A 154 -16.56 3.73 4.64
N ILE A 155 -16.31 4.29 3.45
CA ILE A 155 -15.06 5.02 3.16
C ILE A 155 -14.89 6.21 4.11
N LYS A 156 -15.95 7.00 4.30
CA LYS A 156 -15.95 8.12 5.25
C LYS A 156 -15.60 7.67 6.67
N ARG A 157 -16.16 6.54 7.12
CA ARG A 157 -15.84 5.95 8.43
C ARG A 157 -14.37 5.57 8.54
N LEU A 158 -13.83 4.83 7.57
CA LEU A 158 -12.42 4.41 7.55
C LEU A 158 -11.48 5.64 7.51
N SER A 159 -11.83 6.65 6.72
CA SER A 159 -11.09 7.90 6.62
C SER A 159 -11.09 8.69 7.94
N SER A 160 -12.21 8.69 8.67
CA SER A 160 -12.30 9.31 10.01
C SER A 160 -11.37 8.61 11.00
N ILE A 161 -11.41 7.28 11.03
CA ILE A 161 -10.58 6.47 11.93
C ILE A 161 -9.08 6.74 11.67
N TYR A 162 -8.68 6.79 10.40
CA TYR A 162 -7.31 7.13 10.03
C TYR A 162 -6.92 8.54 10.51
N ARG A 163 -7.77 9.56 10.29
CA ARG A 163 -7.51 10.93 10.75
C ARG A 163 -7.43 11.05 12.27
N GLU A 164 -8.29 10.32 12.98
CA GLU A 164 -8.28 10.24 14.45
C GLU A 164 -6.96 9.65 14.94
N TYR A 165 -6.46 8.59 14.31
CA TYR A 165 -5.15 8.00 14.60
C TYR A 165 -4.01 8.99 14.36
N VAL A 166 -3.94 9.61 13.18
CA VAL A 166 -2.87 10.58 12.88
C VAL A 166 -2.89 11.77 13.86
N SER A 167 -4.08 12.22 14.25
CA SER A 167 -4.24 13.31 15.22
C SER A 167 -3.74 12.92 16.61
N SER A 168 -4.00 11.68 17.05
CA SER A 168 -3.54 11.21 18.36
C SER A 168 -2.01 11.08 18.42
N VAL A 169 -1.39 10.57 17.35
CA VAL A 169 0.09 10.50 17.22
C VAL A 169 0.70 11.90 17.29
N ARG A 170 0.13 12.87 16.56
CA ARG A 170 0.59 14.28 16.59
C ARG A 170 0.48 14.92 17.97
N ILE A 171 -0.61 14.67 18.70
CA ILE A 171 -0.80 15.19 20.06
C ILE A 171 0.23 14.58 21.02
N ALA A 172 0.42 13.26 20.98
CA ALA A 172 1.38 12.55 21.82
C ALA A 172 2.82 13.08 21.58
N ARG A 173 3.18 13.35 20.32
CA ARG A 173 4.45 13.98 19.94
C ARG A 173 4.63 15.35 20.58
N LYS A 174 3.65 16.25 20.44
CA LYS A 174 3.74 17.62 21.02
C LYS A 174 3.93 17.60 22.53
N GLN A 175 3.30 16.66 23.21
CA GLN A 175 3.46 16.47 24.65
C GLN A 175 4.85 15.96 25.02
N ALA A 176 5.43 15.05 24.24
CA ALA A 176 6.78 14.54 24.46
C ALA A 176 7.86 15.62 24.20
N SER A 177 7.73 16.41 23.13
CA SER A 177 8.67 17.48 22.79
C SER A 177 8.60 18.67 23.77
N GLY A 178 7.44 18.95 24.39
CA GLY A 178 7.31 19.97 25.43
C GLY A 178 8.01 19.66 26.75
N MET A 179 8.47 18.42 26.96
CA MET A 179 9.14 17.97 28.18
C MET A 179 10.68 17.94 28.05
N THR A 180 11.23 18.08 26.84
CA THR A 180 12.67 18.01 26.56
C THR A 180 13.19 19.34 26.03
N SER A 181 13.72 20.18 26.92
CA SER A 181 14.59 21.29 26.52
C SER A 181 15.89 20.69 25.98
N GLU A 182 16.25 21.03 24.74
CA GLU A 182 17.52 20.69 24.08
C GLU A 182 17.68 19.24 23.61
N THR A 183 17.10 18.91 22.44
CA THR A 183 17.72 17.95 21.53
C THR A 183 17.73 18.53 20.12
N ASN A 184 18.90 18.45 19.47
CA ASN A 184 19.17 18.91 18.11
C ASN A 184 18.20 18.23 17.12
N VAL A 185 17.14 18.93 16.72
CA VAL A 185 16.18 18.47 15.71
C VAL A 185 16.78 18.70 14.32
N ASN A 186 17.59 17.78 13.80
CA ASN A 186 18.12 17.91 12.43
C ASN A 186 18.30 16.59 11.67
N ASN A 187 17.77 15.46 12.15
CA ASN A 187 17.80 14.22 11.38
C ASN A 187 16.44 14.00 10.68
N MET A 188 16.49 13.90 9.35
CA MET A 188 15.35 13.60 8.48
C MET A 188 14.70 12.25 8.86
N ASP A 189 15.52 11.30 9.30
CA ASP A 189 15.12 9.94 9.69
C ASP A 189 14.16 9.94 10.90
N ASP A 190 14.43 10.76 11.92
CA ASP A 190 13.57 10.89 13.11
C ASP A 190 12.17 11.44 12.76
N MET A 191 12.09 12.26 11.71
CA MET A 191 10.83 12.83 11.25
C MET A 191 10.01 11.81 10.45
N ASP A 192 10.67 10.97 9.63
CA ASP A 192 10.02 9.91 8.88
C ASP A 192 9.42 8.85 9.82
N GLU A 193 10.12 8.45 10.89
CA GLU A 193 9.59 7.50 11.90
C GLU A 193 8.30 7.99 12.60
N GLN A 194 7.99 9.28 12.50
CA GLN A 194 6.85 9.92 13.15
C GLN A 194 5.67 10.18 12.20
N VAL A 195 5.81 9.81 10.93
CA VAL A 195 4.79 9.97 9.90
C VAL A 195 4.19 8.60 9.59
N VAL A 196 2.85 8.51 9.56
CA VAL A 196 2.14 7.27 9.23
C VAL A 196 1.31 7.47 7.96
N PRO A 197 1.87 7.17 6.76
CA PRO A 197 1.21 7.41 5.49
C PRO A 197 -0.08 6.59 5.33
N LEU A 198 -0.94 7.04 4.41
CA LEU A 198 -2.09 6.28 3.92
C LEU A 198 -1.88 5.91 2.45
N LEU A 199 -2.06 4.65 2.12
CA LEU A 199 -2.14 4.12 0.77
C LEU A 199 -3.55 3.58 0.52
N VAL A 200 -4.24 4.13 -0.46
CA VAL A 200 -5.60 3.74 -0.84
C VAL A 200 -5.56 2.96 -2.15
N ASN A 201 -5.92 1.68 -2.08
CA ASN A 201 -6.19 0.87 -3.26
C ASN A 201 -7.65 1.05 -3.68
N THR A 202 -7.87 1.40 -4.95
CA THR A 202 -9.21 1.73 -5.46
C THR A 202 -9.78 0.69 -6.42
N GLN A 203 -11.11 0.58 -6.40
CA GLN A 203 -11.84 -0.22 -7.38
C GLN A 203 -11.59 0.24 -8.82
N GLY A 204 -11.72 -0.69 -9.77
CA GLY A 204 -11.48 -0.42 -11.19
C GLY A 204 -12.60 0.30 -11.96
N TRP A 205 -13.67 0.76 -11.30
CA TRP A 205 -14.84 1.35 -11.95
C TRP A 205 -14.77 2.90 -11.97
N LEU A 206 -14.16 3.46 -13.01
CA LEU A 206 -13.95 4.91 -13.16
C LEU A 206 -14.83 5.57 -14.23
N LYS A 207 -16.11 5.18 -14.33
CA LYS A 207 -17.08 5.75 -15.28
C LYS A 207 -18.46 5.88 -14.65
N GLY A 208 -19.23 6.92 -15.04
CA GLY A 208 -20.57 7.16 -14.50
C GLY A 208 -20.56 7.22 -12.97
N LEU A 209 -21.51 6.54 -12.33
CA LEU A 209 -21.60 6.46 -10.87
C LEU A 209 -20.29 6.00 -10.18
N GLY A 210 -19.51 5.12 -10.82
CA GLY A 210 -18.21 4.70 -10.28
C GLY A 210 -17.21 5.85 -10.18
N LEU A 211 -17.25 6.80 -11.13
CA LEU A 211 -16.45 8.01 -11.09
C LEU A 211 -16.92 8.96 -9.98
N ASP A 212 -18.24 9.10 -9.78
CA ASP A 212 -18.80 9.93 -8.69
C ASP A 212 -18.41 9.38 -7.30
N LEU A 213 -18.43 8.06 -7.14
CA LEU A 213 -17.95 7.38 -5.93
C LEU A 213 -16.45 7.57 -5.74
N HIS A 214 -15.67 7.49 -6.81
CA HIS A 214 -14.23 7.74 -6.75
C HIS A 214 -13.90 9.19 -6.38
N TYR A 215 -14.66 10.14 -6.91
CA TYR A 215 -14.56 11.54 -6.53
C TYR A 215 -14.88 11.76 -5.05
N SER A 216 -15.97 11.16 -4.56
CA SER A 216 -16.33 11.17 -3.14
C SER A 216 -15.24 10.59 -2.25
N LEU A 217 -14.63 9.46 -2.67
CA LEU A 217 -13.47 8.87 -2.00
C LEU A 217 -12.31 9.87 -1.90
N CYS A 218 -11.97 10.54 -3.01
CA CYS A 218 -10.88 11.52 -3.04
C CYS A 218 -11.17 12.73 -2.14
N GLN A 219 -12.42 13.18 -2.04
CA GLN A 219 -12.82 14.25 -1.11
C GLN A 219 -12.66 13.83 0.36
N GLU A 220 -12.95 12.58 0.68
CA GLU A 220 -12.84 12.04 2.04
C GLU A 220 -11.37 11.81 2.44
N VAL A 221 -10.54 11.24 1.58
CA VAL A 221 -9.13 10.92 1.91
C VAL A 221 -8.17 12.09 1.66
N ARG A 222 -8.55 13.06 0.80
CA ARG A 222 -7.74 14.24 0.42
C ARG A 222 -6.31 13.85 0.00
N PRO A 223 -6.15 13.17 -1.14
CA PRO A 223 -4.84 12.66 -1.56
C PRO A 223 -3.82 13.78 -1.73
N THR A 224 -2.61 13.58 -1.20
CA THR A 224 -1.43 14.39 -1.54
C THR A 224 -0.82 13.92 -2.86
N ASN A 225 -1.01 12.65 -3.19
CA ASN A 225 -0.47 11.99 -4.36
C ASN A 225 -1.56 11.14 -5.03
N TYR A 226 -1.83 11.41 -6.30
CA TYR A 226 -2.81 10.66 -7.09
C TYR A 226 -2.08 9.96 -8.25
N ILE A 227 -2.10 8.64 -8.25
CA ILE A 227 -1.39 7.80 -9.21
C ILE A 227 -2.41 7.10 -10.10
N GLN A 228 -2.43 7.44 -11.39
CA GLN A 228 -3.40 6.93 -12.34
C GLN A 228 -2.78 6.00 -13.37
N PHE A 229 -3.41 4.83 -13.51
CA PHE A 229 -3.12 3.82 -14.50
C PHE A 229 -4.07 3.97 -15.69
N TYR A 230 -3.51 3.96 -16.90
CA TYR A 230 -4.21 4.11 -18.18
C TYR A 230 -4.02 2.88 -19.06
#